data_AF-F2LV24-F1
#
_entry.id   AF-F2LV24-F1
#
_cell.length_a   1.000
_cell.length_b   1.000
_cell.length_c   1.000
_cell.angle_alpha   90.00
_cell.angle_beta   90.00
_cell.angle_gamma   90.00
#
_symmetry.space_group_name_H-M   'P 1'
#
loop_
_entity.id
_entity.type
_entity.pdbx_description
1 polymer ?
#
loop_
_entity_poly.entity_id
_entity_poly.type
_entity_poly.pdbx_seq_one_letter_code
_entity_poly.pdbx_strand_id
1 'polypeptide(L)'
;MKKRLALFALLAFSLPSYAGTVNSVSVDNNTVTIEHTGNIEYKILTPGDLKHSDIYVVDIVAPDHVFDTKSHVYKPKNSVIKKVVTAWHYFDTEKLYHVPFLRVTVHIDSKKFKPKLTDDNNTLKVVFTDPPQSQVNPADLQLRQEQEFLKKLKAQQKELKTISKPAVKLVDNNTKHSNKKDNATKPYITALHPKSCSAHKNSGHVCMPKPKKGFSSTNPASQPKFDQHPKSNIYNPYNPSEPAYKVYSSMYRVPPPPRYTHLKKKVLKVLPDTFINPDVITKVEVSNVDVNRIVSPEPIKDIVYSKEKGLMVNYVGKNAFIKFVIKANPDGTYDYIQEPSEVYIVTQDAVYTLILKPSQVAGRTIRLSGGTLKKIQANENMFSQLPYEKKIIKIIKSVYKNDIPDTWDVSHPQNPKPIILPNGLTAKLITTVKIEGTGFNLKEYEITGSTPISISETDFLNTKLARHPKAISLTGFKVSKDEPVYLLIVAGEGDNE
;
A
#
# COMPACT_ATOMS: atom_id res chain seq x y z
N MET A 1 -53.64 -16.28 31.83
CA MET A 1 -52.30 -16.80 32.16
C MET A 1 -51.26 -16.13 31.25
N LYS A 2 -50.26 -15.54 31.89
CA LYS A 2 -48.95 -15.02 31.46
C LYS A 2 -48.48 -15.19 29.98
N LYS A 3 -48.27 -14.02 29.36
CA LYS A 3 -47.14 -13.53 28.53
C LYS A 3 -46.12 -14.58 28.01
N ARG A 4 -45.83 -14.52 26.72
CA ARG A 4 -44.45 -14.44 26.16
C ARG A 4 -44.47 -13.87 24.74
N LEU A 5 -44.38 -12.54 24.68
CA LEU A 5 -43.97 -11.79 23.49
C LEU A 5 -42.45 -11.89 23.43
N ALA A 6 -41.90 -12.63 22.46
CA ALA A 6 -40.46 -12.64 22.18
C ALA A 6 -40.18 -11.62 21.07
N LEU A 7 -39.74 -10.45 21.50
CA LEU A 7 -39.25 -9.34 20.72
C LEU A 7 -37.99 -9.80 19.94
N PHE A 8 -38.11 -10.06 18.64
CA PHE A 8 -36.93 -10.19 17.78
C PHE A 8 -36.41 -8.79 17.48
N ALA A 9 -35.46 -8.35 18.29
CA ALA A 9 -34.67 -7.16 18.01
C ALA A 9 -33.87 -7.39 16.72
N LEU A 10 -34.20 -6.61 15.70
CA LEU A 10 -33.41 -6.45 14.51
C LEU A 10 -32.07 -5.82 14.93
N LEU A 11 -31.03 -6.62 15.14
CA LEU A 11 -29.65 -6.14 15.25
C LEU A 11 -29.20 -5.69 13.86
N ALA A 12 -29.65 -4.51 13.45
CA ALA A 12 -28.94 -3.73 12.47
C ALA A 12 -27.57 -3.41 13.08
N PHE A 13 -26.53 -4.12 12.66
CA PHE A 13 -25.18 -3.61 12.79
C PHE A 13 -25.10 -2.38 11.88
N SER A 14 -25.54 -1.22 12.39
CA SER A 14 -25.06 0.04 11.85
C SER A 14 -23.55 0.01 12.08
N LEU A 15 -22.78 -0.19 11.02
CA LEU A 15 -21.37 0.18 11.06
C LEU A 15 -21.37 1.61 11.60
N PRO A 16 -20.70 1.90 12.74
CA PRO A 16 -20.64 3.26 13.24
C PRO A 16 -20.13 4.11 12.08
N SER A 17 -20.98 4.99 11.57
CA SER A 17 -20.56 5.99 10.62
C SER A 17 -19.51 6.80 11.36
N TYR A 18 -18.23 6.56 11.07
CA TYR A 18 -17.08 7.28 11.61
C TYR A 18 -17.06 8.68 11.01
N ALA A 19 -18.12 9.44 11.25
CA ALA A 19 -18.29 10.80 10.79
C ALA A 19 -17.62 11.78 11.76
N GLY A 20 -16.36 11.48 12.11
CA GLY A 20 -15.55 12.31 12.97
C GLY A 20 -14.97 13.48 12.19
N THR A 21 -15.20 14.70 12.66
CA THR A 21 -14.66 15.92 12.06
C THR A 21 -13.62 16.52 12.99
N VAL A 22 -12.44 16.85 12.48
CA VAL A 22 -11.43 17.62 13.24
C VAL A 22 -11.70 19.10 13.04
N ASN A 23 -12.03 19.80 14.12
CA ASN A 23 -12.43 21.21 14.09
C ASN A 23 -11.22 22.13 14.16
N SER A 24 -10.25 21.82 15.02
CA SER A 24 -9.07 22.66 15.23
C SER A 24 -7.90 21.85 15.81
N VAL A 25 -6.68 22.34 15.59
CA VAL A 25 -5.47 21.89 16.29
C VAL A 25 -4.84 23.11 16.93
N SER A 26 -4.71 23.12 18.25
CA SER A 26 -4.08 24.18 19.01
C SER A 26 -2.92 23.65 19.85
N VAL A 27 -1.97 24.53 20.13
CA VAL A 27 -0.76 24.20 20.88
C VAL A 27 -0.60 25.22 21.99
N ASP A 28 -0.63 24.74 23.23
CA ASP A 28 -0.27 25.48 24.43
C ASP A 28 1.03 24.89 25.00
N ASN A 29 1.72 25.64 25.87
CA ASN A 29 3.09 25.42 26.34
C ASN A 29 3.53 23.94 26.37
N ASN A 30 2.79 23.02 26.99
CA ASN A 30 3.16 21.60 26.99
C ASN A 30 2.06 20.68 26.47
N THR A 31 1.06 21.21 25.78
CA THR A 31 -0.14 20.47 25.38
C THR A 31 -0.48 20.72 23.92
N VAL A 32 -0.67 19.65 23.16
CA VAL A 32 -1.34 19.72 21.85
C VAL A 32 -2.79 19.30 22.03
N THR A 33 -3.71 20.17 21.64
CA THR A 33 -5.15 19.96 21.77
C THR A 33 -5.75 19.85 20.38
N ILE A 34 -6.47 18.76 20.12
CA ILE A 34 -7.19 18.51 18.88
C ILE A 34 -8.66 18.50 19.22
N GLU A 35 -9.40 19.51 18.77
CA GLU A 35 -10.85 19.56 18.95
C GLU A 35 -11.52 18.81 17.80
N HIS A 36 -12.47 17.94 18.12
CA HIS A 36 -13.21 17.17 17.14
C HIS A 36 -14.69 17.08 17.50
N THR A 37 -15.52 16.81 16.49
CA THR A 37 -16.93 16.48 16.64
C THR A 37 -17.13 15.06 16.17
N GLY A 38 -17.88 14.26 16.95
CA GLY A 38 -18.13 12.86 16.62
C GLY A 38 -16.95 11.95 16.94
N ASN A 39 -17.10 10.67 16.62
CA ASN A 39 -16.12 9.65 16.96
C ASN A 39 -14.97 9.68 15.96
N ILE A 40 -13.77 9.97 16.44
CA ILE A 40 -12.52 9.87 15.66
C ILE A 40 -11.73 8.63 16.09
N GLU A 41 -11.10 7.96 15.15
CA GLU A 41 -10.08 6.96 15.44
C GLU A 41 -8.71 7.62 15.35
N TYR A 42 -7.81 7.33 16.29
CA TYR A 42 -6.45 7.84 16.25
C TYR A 42 -5.43 6.78 16.64
N LYS A 43 -4.21 6.94 16.11
CA LYS A 43 -3.07 6.09 16.43
C LYS A 43 -1.86 6.95 16.74
N ILE A 44 -1.16 6.57 17.81
CA ILE A 44 0.08 7.21 18.21
C ILE A 44 1.24 6.36 17.70
N LEU A 45 2.15 6.99 16.97
CA LEU A 45 3.44 6.38 16.64
C LEU A 45 4.45 6.86 17.67
N THR A 46 4.98 5.89 18.41
CA THR A 46 5.95 6.18 19.45
C THR A 46 7.35 6.29 18.85
N PRO A 47 8.31 6.90 19.58
CA PRO A 47 9.73 6.85 19.28
C PRO A 47 10.32 5.48 18.91
N GLY A 48 9.68 4.35 19.26
CA GLY A 48 10.13 3.02 18.83
C GLY A 48 9.77 2.70 17.37
N ASP A 49 8.68 3.29 16.89
CA ASP A 49 8.16 3.15 15.53
C ASP A 49 8.84 4.12 14.55
N LEU A 50 9.48 5.16 15.09
CA LEU A 50 10.15 6.22 14.35
C LEU A 50 11.66 6.17 14.62
N LYS A 51 12.50 6.42 13.62
CA LYS A 51 13.97 6.47 13.81
C LYS A 51 14.45 7.64 14.70
N HIS A 52 13.53 8.49 15.19
CA HIS A 52 13.80 9.72 15.92
C HIS A 52 13.03 9.74 17.25
N SER A 53 13.77 9.87 18.35
CA SER A 53 13.22 9.78 19.71
C SER A 53 12.65 11.08 20.29
N ASP A 54 12.74 12.15 19.53
CA ASP A 54 12.31 13.52 19.84
C ASP A 54 11.06 13.93 19.03
N ILE A 55 10.48 12.98 18.30
CA ILE A 55 9.30 13.18 17.46
C ILE A 55 8.20 12.25 17.94
N TYR A 56 7.02 12.82 18.15
CA TYR A 56 5.79 12.10 18.42
C TYR A 56 4.81 12.35 17.29
N VAL A 57 4.14 11.30 16.83
CA VAL A 57 3.17 11.41 15.75
C VAL A 57 1.82 10.90 16.24
N VAL A 58 0.79 11.72 16.04
CA VAL A 58 -0.61 11.33 16.24
C VAL A 58 -1.28 11.39 14.88
N ASP A 59 -1.74 10.24 14.42
CA ASP A 59 -2.49 10.11 13.17
C ASP A 59 -3.97 9.95 13.51
N ILE A 60 -4.80 10.86 13.02
CA ILE A 60 -6.27 10.77 13.10
C ILE A 60 -6.74 10.10 11.81
N VAL A 61 -7.31 8.91 11.93
CA VAL A 61 -7.58 7.98 10.83
C VAL A 61 -9.02 8.16 10.35
N ALA A 62 -9.18 8.30 9.03
CA ALA A 62 -10.46 8.48 8.34
C ALA A 62 -11.37 9.59 8.91
N PRO A 63 -10.89 10.80 9.26
CA PRO A 63 -11.82 11.87 9.61
C PRO A 63 -12.54 12.32 8.33
N ASP A 64 -13.85 12.53 8.42
CA ASP A 64 -14.71 12.93 7.30
C ASP A 64 -14.33 14.31 6.78
N HIS A 65 -14.06 15.23 7.71
CA HIS A 65 -13.67 16.59 7.43
C HIS A 65 -12.60 17.06 8.40
N VAL A 66 -11.74 17.94 7.91
CA VAL A 66 -10.74 18.60 8.71
C VAL A 66 -10.76 20.09 8.41
N PHE A 67 -11.20 20.87 9.38
CA PHE A 67 -11.26 22.32 9.29
C PHE A 67 -9.95 22.94 9.79
N ASP A 68 -9.50 23.98 9.09
CA ASP A 68 -8.39 24.85 9.47
C ASP A 68 -6.99 24.20 9.64
N THR A 69 -6.80 22.93 9.27
CA THR A 69 -5.48 22.26 9.35
C THR A 69 -4.70 22.27 8.04
N LYS A 70 -4.71 23.37 7.28
CA LYS A 70 -3.63 23.58 6.29
C LYS A 70 -2.28 23.41 7.01
N SER A 71 -1.22 23.00 6.33
CA SER A 71 0.05 22.69 7.00
C SER A 71 0.55 23.85 7.84
N HIS A 72 0.25 23.83 9.13
CA HIS A 72 0.56 24.88 10.07
C HIS A 72 1.75 24.46 10.91
N VAL A 73 2.65 25.41 11.14
CA VAL A 73 3.84 25.22 11.95
C VAL A 73 3.68 26.04 13.22
N TYR A 74 3.35 25.39 14.34
CA TYR A 74 3.27 26.05 15.64
C TYR A 74 4.64 26.05 16.30
N LYS A 75 5.09 27.21 16.79
CA LYS A 75 6.34 27.39 17.55
C LYS A 75 6.04 28.14 18.85
N PRO A 76 5.50 27.45 19.87
CA PRO A 76 5.24 28.07 21.16
C PRO A 76 6.56 28.56 21.78
N LYS A 77 6.54 29.74 22.40
CA LYS A 77 7.70 30.31 23.10
C LYS A 77 7.78 29.69 24.50
N ASN A 78 8.98 29.35 24.97
CA ASN A 78 9.23 28.80 26.32
C ASN A 78 8.45 27.51 26.62
N SER A 79 8.44 26.61 25.64
CA SER A 79 7.64 25.39 25.63
C SER A 79 8.53 24.16 25.46
N VAL A 80 8.14 23.02 26.03
CA VAL A 80 8.77 21.72 25.75
C VAL A 80 8.62 21.32 24.27
N ILE A 81 7.59 21.82 23.62
CA ILE A 81 7.25 21.59 22.22
C ILE A 81 8.00 22.61 21.35
N LYS A 82 8.96 22.14 20.55
CA LYS A 82 9.70 22.97 19.60
C LYS A 82 8.87 23.36 18.39
N LYS A 83 8.10 22.41 17.88
CA LYS A 83 7.41 22.52 16.60
C LYS A 83 6.26 21.54 16.54
N VAL A 84 5.08 21.99 16.10
CA VAL A 84 4.00 21.09 15.67
C VAL A 84 3.76 21.29 14.19
N VAL A 85 3.62 20.20 13.44
CA VAL A 85 3.32 20.17 12.01
C VAL A 85 2.07 19.34 11.78
N THR A 86 1.09 19.91 11.11
CA THR A 86 -0.10 19.18 10.64
C THR A 86 0.00 18.92 9.14
N ALA A 87 -0.38 17.73 8.70
CA ALA A 87 -0.43 17.40 7.27
C ALA A 87 -1.60 16.46 6.98
N TRP A 88 -2.41 16.86 6.01
CA TRP A 88 -3.46 16.00 5.48
C TRP A 88 -2.87 15.02 4.47
N HIS A 89 -3.09 13.74 4.69
CA HIS A 89 -2.66 12.68 3.79
C HIS A 89 -3.90 12.00 3.22
N TYR A 90 -4.09 12.14 1.91
CA TYR A 90 -5.17 11.42 1.23
C TYR A 90 -4.93 9.91 1.26
N PHE A 91 -3.67 9.49 1.08
CA PHE A 91 -3.23 8.10 1.12
C PHE A 91 -1.74 8.04 1.46
N ASP A 92 -1.33 7.11 2.32
CA ASP A 92 0.08 6.73 2.48
C ASP A 92 0.30 5.44 1.69
N THR A 93 0.89 5.58 0.51
CA THR A 93 1.10 4.45 -0.41
C THR A 93 2.10 3.43 0.12
N GLU A 94 2.83 3.73 1.21
CA GLU A 94 3.94 2.89 1.60
C GLU A 94 3.88 2.23 2.98
N LYS A 95 3.15 2.67 4.03
CA LYS A 95 3.30 1.93 5.30
C LYS A 95 2.24 1.90 6.42
N LEU A 96 1.20 2.74 6.50
CA LEU A 96 0.41 2.77 7.76
C LEU A 96 -1.12 2.81 7.68
N TYR A 97 -1.73 3.55 6.75
CA TYR A 97 -3.19 3.61 6.62
C TYR A 97 -3.63 3.62 5.15
N HIS A 98 -4.71 2.89 4.87
CA HIS A 98 -5.34 2.81 3.55
C HIS A 98 -6.55 3.75 3.38
N VAL A 99 -6.68 4.71 4.29
CA VAL A 99 -7.74 5.72 4.35
C VAL A 99 -7.09 7.08 4.55
N PRO A 100 -7.76 8.19 4.19
CA PRO A 100 -7.25 9.53 4.49
C PRO A 100 -7.00 9.68 5.99
N PHE A 101 -5.95 10.41 6.35
CA PHE A 101 -5.64 10.67 7.76
C PHE A 101 -5.00 12.05 7.92
N LEU A 102 -5.25 12.67 9.08
CA LEU A 102 -4.54 13.86 9.50
C LEU A 102 -3.36 13.45 10.37
N ARG A 103 -2.15 13.77 9.94
CA ARG A 103 -0.92 13.56 10.72
C ARG A 103 -0.57 14.81 11.51
N VAL A 104 -0.48 14.69 12.83
CA VAL A 104 0.00 15.72 13.76
C VAL A 104 1.36 15.29 14.28
N THR A 105 2.42 15.95 13.82
CA THR A 105 3.81 15.68 14.20
C THR A 105 4.30 16.69 15.22
N VAL A 106 4.69 16.23 16.40
CA VAL A 106 5.14 17.05 17.52
C VAL A 106 6.63 16.82 17.75
N HIS A 107 7.44 17.86 17.58
CA HIS A 107 8.86 17.88 17.91
C HIS A 107 9.04 18.44 19.31
N ILE A 108 9.78 17.74 20.16
CA ILE A 108 10.05 18.17 21.54
C ILE A 108 11.55 18.44 21.79
N ASP A 109 11.86 19.22 22.82
CA ASP A 109 13.25 19.62 23.10
C ASP A 109 14.09 18.50 23.73
N SER A 110 13.46 17.61 24.51
CA SER A 110 14.18 16.60 25.31
C SER A 110 13.46 15.26 25.32
N LYS A 111 14.23 14.18 25.19
CA LYS A 111 13.75 12.78 25.25
C LYS A 111 13.16 12.37 26.61
N LYS A 112 13.29 13.22 27.63
CA LYS A 112 12.82 12.92 28.99
C LYS A 112 11.30 13.04 29.13
N PHE A 113 10.66 13.85 28.30
CA PHE A 113 9.22 14.05 28.36
C PHE A 113 8.48 12.92 27.65
N LYS A 114 7.52 12.32 28.35
CA LYS A 114 6.63 11.30 27.78
C LYS A 114 5.25 11.93 27.55
N PRO A 115 4.61 11.65 26.41
CA PRO A 115 3.25 12.11 26.18
C PRO A 115 2.29 11.34 27.08
N LYS A 116 1.36 12.06 27.70
CA LYS A 116 0.16 11.53 28.31
C LYS A 116 -1.02 11.95 27.45
N LEU A 117 -1.78 10.97 27.00
CA LEU A 117 -2.96 11.21 26.20
C LEU A 117 -4.20 11.22 27.08
N THR A 118 -5.08 12.18 26.83
CA THR A 118 -6.42 12.23 27.41
C THR A 118 -7.40 12.52 26.28
N ASP A 119 -8.48 11.76 26.21
CA ASP A 119 -9.56 11.96 25.25
C ASP A 119 -10.84 12.27 26.03
N ASP A 120 -11.28 13.52 25.97
CA ASP A 120 -12.46 14.05 26.65
C ASP A 120 -13.57 14.40 25.63
N ASN A 121 -14.27 13.36 25.16
CA ASN A 121 -15.55 13.31 24.40
C ASN A 121 -15.75 14.25 23.19
N ASN A 122 -14.80 15.13 22.88
CA ASN A 122 -14.69 16.04 21.74
C ASN A 122 -13.31 16.72 21.69
N THR A 123 -12.40 16.34 22.59
CA THR A 123 -11.08 16.94 22.70
C THR A 123 -10.05 15.86 22.94
N LEU A 124 -9.05 15.79 22.08
CA LEU A 124 -7.92 14.89 22.21
C LEU A 124 -6.69 15.71 22.63
N LYS A 125 -6.20 15.48 23.84
CA LYS A 125 -5.06 16.20 24.44
C LYS A 125 -3.84 15.31 24.53
N VAL A 126 -2.73 15.82 24.01
CA VAL A 126 -1.38 15.24 24.15
C VAL A 126 -0.58 16.14 25.07
N VAL A 127 -0.41 15.74 26.34
CA VAL A 127 0.30 16.52 27.36
C VAL A 127 1.70 15.95 27.58
N PHE A 128 2.73 16.79 27.50
CA PHE A 128 4.12 16.42 27.76
C PHE A 128 4.50 16.82 29.19
N THR A 129 4.54 15.84 30.09
CA THR A 129 4.91 16.05 31.50
C THR A 129 6.27 15.45 31.81
N ASP A 130 6.96 16.02 32.81
CA ASP A 130 8.16 15.41 33.36
C ASP A 130 7.84 14.01 33.89
N PRO A 131 8.75 13.03 33.69
CA PRO A 131 8.52 11.70 34.21
C PRO A 131 8.38 11.79 35.74
N PRO A 132 7.41 11.09 36.34
CA PRO A 132 7.31 11.04 37.79
C PRO A 132 8.65 10.57 38.33
N GLN A 133 9.28 11.36 39.20
CA GLN A 133 10.55 10.98 39.82
C GLN A 133 10.31 9.69 40.60
N SER A 134 10.63 8.57 39.96
CA SER A 134 10.40 7.24 40.52
C SER A 134 11.51 6.99 41.52
N GLN A 135 11.16 6.79 42.79
CA GLN A 135 12.09 6.39 43.84
C GLN A 135 12.78 5.08 43.42
N VAL A 136 14.10 5.13 43.25
CA VAL A 136 14.90 4.00 42.79
C VAL A 136 14.98 2.95 43.90
N ASN A 137 14.61 1.70 43.59
CA ASN A 137 14.72 0.57 44.51
C ASN A 137 16.21 0.29 44.83
N PRO A 138 16.65 0.29 46.11
CA PRO A 138 18.05 0.12 46.50
C PRO A 138 18.72 -1.16 45.97
N ALA A 139 17.94 -2.23 45.78
CA ALA A 139 18.44 -3.52 45.28
C ALA A 139 18.95 -3.44 43.83
N ASP A 140 18.30 -2.66 42.97
CA ASP A 140 18.70 -2.49 41.57
C ASP A 140 20.00 -1.67 41.43
N LEU A 141 20.25 -0.78 42.39
CA LEU A 141 21.49 -0.01 42.45
C LEU A 141 22.68 -0.90 42.83
N GLN A 142 22.49 -1.82 43.77
CA GLN A 142 23.53 -2.78 44.17
C GLN A 142 23.90 -3.73 43.02
N LEU A 143 22.90 -4.26 42.30
CA LEU A 143 23.15 -5.15 41.17
C LEU A 143 23.96 -4.47 40.04
N ARG A 144 23.68 -3.19 39.77
CA ARG A 144 24.45 -2.40 38.77
C ARG A 144 25.89 -2.15 39.23
N GLN A 145 26.10 -1.85 40.50
CA GLN A 145 27.44 -1.65 41.05
C GLN A 145 28.27 -2.93 41.00
N GLU A 146 27.65 -4.08 41.30
CA GLU A 146 28.31 -5.39 41.24
C GLU A 146 28.71 -5.78 39.81
N GLN A 147 27.84 -5.53 38.83
CA GLN A 147 28.15 -5.77 37.42
C GLN A 147 29.28 -4.90 36.90
N GLU A 148 29.33 -3.62 37.29
CA GLU A 148 30.46 -2.74 36.94
C GLU A 148 31.77 -3.19 37.58
N PHE A 149 31.72 -3.66 38.83
CA PHE A 149 32.88 -4.18 39.54
C PHE A 149 33.46 -5.42 38.83
N LEU A 150 32.61 -6.38 38.46
CA LEU A 150 33.00 -7.58 37.70
C LEU A 150 33.61 -7.24 36.33
N LYS A 151 33.10 -6.19 35.67
CA LYS A 151 33.62 -5.72 34.38
C LYS A 151 35.04 -5.16 34.53
N LYS A 152 35.30 -4.37 35.58
CA LYS A 152 36.64 -3.84 35.89
C LYS A 152 37.64 -4.95 36.23
N LEU A 153 37.19 -5.97 36.97
CA LEU A 153 38.02 -7.10 37.37
C LEU A 153 38.47 -7.96 36.18
N LYS A 154 37.54 -8.21 35.23
CA LYS A 154 37.85 -8.89 33.96
C LYS A 154 38.83 -8.11 33.09
N ALA A 155 38.77 -6.77 33.10
CA ALA A 155 39.70 -5.92 32.35
C ALA A 155 41.13 -6.01 32.92
N GLN A 156 41.30 -5.95 34.25
CA GLN A 156 42.61 -6.09 34.89
C GLN A 156 43.24 -7.47 34.66
N GLN A 157 42.46 -8.55 34.72
CA GLN A 157 42.96 -9.90 34.42
C GLN A 157 43.45 -10.04 32.98
N LYS A 158 42.84 -9.31 32.04
CA LYS A 158 43.27 -9.29 30.64
C LYS A 158 44.61 -8.58 30.48
N GLU A 159 44.82 -7.47 31.19
CA GLU A 159 46.09 -6.72 31.16
C GLU A 159 47.25 -7.53 31.75
N LEU A 160 47.03 -8.26 32.86
CA LEU A 160 48.06 -9.09 33.49
C LEU A 160 48.54 -10.25 32.61
N LYS A 161 47.67 -10.83 31.77
CA LYS A 161 48.06 -11.89 30.83
C LYS A 161 49.00 -11.39 29.73
N THR A 162 48.92 -10.12 29.36
CA THR A 162 49.76 -9.50 28.31
C THR A 162 51.21 -9.27 28.76
N ILE A 163 51.49 -9.22 30.06
CA ILE A 163 52.83 -8.89 30.59
C ILE A 163 53.74 -10.13 30.72
N SER A 164 53.22 -11.35 30.55
CA SER A 164 53.94 -12.61 30.85
C SER A 164 54.59 -13.35 29.65
N LYS A 165 54.96 -12.66 28.57
CA LYS A 165 55.77 -13.27 27.49
C LYS A 165 57.19 -12.69 27.45
N PRO A 166 58.22 -13.37 27.98
CA PRO A 166 59.59 -13.02 27.67
C PRO A 166 59.95 -13.50 26.27
N ALA A 167 60.54 -12.63 25.46
CA ALA A 167 61.10 -12.96 24.16
C ALA A 167 62.51 -13.55 24.35
N VAL A 168 62.65 -14.86 24.20
CA VAL A 168 63.95 -15.50 23.96
C VAL A 168 64.07 -15.69 22.45
N LYS A 169 64.93 -14.89 21.80
CA LYS A 169 65.38 -15.15 20.43
C LYS A 169 66.61 -16.05 20.51
N LEU A 170 66.47 -17.28 20.04
CA LEU A 170 67.59 -18.14 19.67
C LEU A 170 68.08 -17.71 18.28
N VAL A 171 69.39 -17.45 18.17
CA VAL A 171 70.11 -17.31 16.90
C VAL A 171 71.05 -18.51 16.82
N ASP A 172 70.84 -19.36 15.83
CA ASP A 172 71.73 -20.46 15.47
C ASP A 172 72.93 -19.93 14.68
N ASN A 173 74.13 -20.40 15.03
CA ASN A 173 75.24 -20.55 14.08
C ASN A 173 76.23 -21.61 14.57
N ASN A 174 76.47 -22.60 13.70
CA ASN A 174 77.46 -23.66 13.82
C ASN A 174 78.90 -23.12 13.70
N THR A 175 79.83 -23.56 14.56
CA THR A 175 81.19 -24.04 14.17
C THR A 175 81.81 -24.90 15.29
N LYS A 176 82.50 -25.97 14.87
CA LYS A 176 83.22 -27.05 15.58
C LYS A 176 84.23 -26.58 16.66
N HIS A 177 84.35 -27.28 17.80
CA HIS A 177 85.35 -28.35 18.08
C HIS A 177 85.54 -28.61 19.60
N SER A 178 85.59 -29.91 19.93
CA SER A 178 86.39 -30.59 20.97
C SER A 178 86.14 -30.36 22.47
N ASN A 179 85.83 -31.51 23.09
CA ASN A 179 86.43 -32.09 24.30
C ASN A 179 85.97 -31.69 25.71
N LYS A 180 85.58 -32.77 26.42
CA LYS A 180 85.87 -33.16 27.81
C LYS A 180 84.93 -32.67 28.94
N LYS A 181 84.17 -33.67 29.40
CA LYS A 181 84.11 -34.22 30.78
C LYS A 181 83.52 -33.40 31.94
N ASP A 182 82.54 -34.07 32.55
CA ASP A 182 82.29 -34.28 33.98
C ASP A 182 81.40 -33.28 34.76
N ASN A 183 80.29 -33.87 35.23
CA ASN A 183 79.69 -33.81 36.58
C ASN A 183 78.95 -32.55 37.11
N ALA A 184 77.63 -32.76 37.22
CA ALA A 184 76.82 -32.70 38.45
C ALA A 184 76.43 -31.35 39.11
N THR A 185 75.20 -31.41 39.64
CA THR A 185 74.62 -30.72 40.83
C THR A 185 73.74 -29.47 40.61
N LYS A 186 72.49 -29.59 41.09
CA LYS A 186 71.52 -28.52 41.43
C LYS A 186 71.98 -27.76 42.72
N PRO A 187 71.13 -26.92 43.34
CA PRO A 187 70.62 -25.59 42.96
C PRO A 187 70.97 -24.54 44.05
N TYR A 188 70.76 -23.23 43.87
CA TYR A 188 70.47 -22.35 45.02
C TYR A 188 69.70 -21.08 44.68
N ILE A 189 68.81 -20.76 45.61
CA ILE A 189 67.99 -19.57 45.82
C ILE A 189 68.90 -18.39 46.22
N THR A 190 68.52 -17.13 45.94
CA THR A 190 68.23 -16.06 46.94
C THR A 190 68.16 -14.68 46.29
N ALA A 191 67.19 -13.92 46.80
CA ALA A 191 66.84 -12.52 46.54
C ALA A 191 67.97 -11.50 46.74
N LEU A 192 67.77 -10.27 46.22
CA LEU A 192 67.80 -9.03 47.00
C LEU A 192 67.30 -7.81 46.20
N HIS A 193 66.53 -6.99 46.92
CA HIS A 193 65.91 -5.68 46.68
C HIS A 193 66.98 -4.54 46.54
N PRO A 194 66.64 -3.22 46.56
CA PRO A 194 65.99 -2.36 45.55
C PRO A 194 66.76 -1.01 45.38
N LYS A 195 66.04 0.06 44.96
CA LYS A 195 66.36 1.52 44.94
C LYS A 195 66.89 2.01 43.58
N SER A 196 66.64 3.23 43.10
CA SER A 196 65.74 4.36 43.40
C SER A 196 66.14 5.50 42.43
N CYS A 197 65.24 6.48 42.22
CA CYS A 197 65.52 7.86 41.75
C CYS A 197 65.94 8.04 40.26
N SER A 198 65.73 9.15 39.56
CA SER A 198 64.91 10.37 39.68
C SER A 198 65.24 11.26 38.45
N ALA A 199 64.24 11.98 37.93
CA ALA A 199 64.27 13.32 37.31
C ALA A 199 65.41 13.77 36.35
N HIS A 200 65.03 14.37 35.20
CA HIS A 200 65.44 15.76 34.86
C HIS A 200 64.62 16.40 33.72
N LYS A 201 64.47 17.73 33.82
CA LYS A 201 63.72 18.70 33.01
C LYS A 201 64.51 19.24 31.79
N ASN A 202 63.78 20.07 31.00
CA ASN A 202 64.17 21.28 30.24
C ASN A 202 64.20 21.10 28.70
N SER A 203 63.91 22.07 27.83
CA SER A 203 63.20 23.37 27.75
C SER A 203 63.79 24.05 26.49
N GLY A 204 63.04 24.80 25.68
CA GLY A 204 63.67 25.72 24.71
C GLY A 204 62.82 26.13 23.51
N HIS A 205 62.79 27.42 23.22
CA HIS A 205 61.84 28.16 22.39
C HIS A 205 62.56 28.80 21.17
N VAL A 206 61.75 29.23 20.17
CA VAL A 206 61.77 30.56 19.49
C VAL A 206 62.37 30.76 18.06
N CYS A 207 61.47 31.35 17.23
CA CYS A 207 61.57 32.39 16.18
C CYS A 207 61.94 32.20 14.68
N MET A 208 61.12 32.91 13.89
CA MET A 208 61.07 33.28 12.45
C MET A 208 62.08 34.39 12.06
N PRO A 209 62.37 34.69 10.75
CA PRO A 209 61.54 35.57 9.86
C PRO A 209 61.63 35.35 8.31
N LYS A 210 60.76 36.08 7.56
CA LYS A 210 60.66 36.25 6.07
C LYS A 210 61.57 37.42 5.55
N PRO A 211 61.40 38.11 4.37
CA PRO A 211 60.97 37.82 2.95
C PRO A 211 61.87 38.50 1.83
N LYS A 212 61.52 38.40 0.51
CA LYS A 212 61.64 39.41 -0.63
C LYS A 212 61.38 38.69 -2.01
N LYS A 213 60.51 39.09 -2.98
CA LYS A 213 60.29 40.24 -3.94
C LYS A 213 61.12 40.23 -5.27
N GLY A 214 60.45 40.24 -6.45
CA GLY A 214 60.82 41.07 -7.65
C GLY A 214 60.78 40.53 -9.12
N PHE A 215 59.87 41.10 -9.96
CA PHE A 215 59.93 41.58 -11.41
C PHE A 215 60.21 40.67 -12.66
N SER A 216 59.28 40.63 -13.67
CA SER A 216 59.22 41.24 -15.07
C SER A 216 59.99 40.49 -16.19
N SER A 217 59.67 40.40 -17.51
CA SER A 217 58.56 40.73 -18.45
C SER A 217 58.85 40.05 -19.84
N THR A 218 57.89 40.11 -20.79
CA THR A 218 57.95 40.08 -22.28
C THR A 218 57.06 39.05 -23.03
N ASN A 219 56.50 39.52 -24.15
CA ASN A 219 55.46 38.99 -25.09
C ASN A 219 56.16 38.51 -26.41
N PRO A 220 55.51 38.12 -27.55
CA PRO A 220 54.07 37.96 -27.91
C PRO A 220 53.72 36.69 -28.76
N ALA A 221 52.42 36.43 -29.05
CA ALA A 221 51.88 36.11 -30.40
C ALA A 221 50.40 35.62 -30.43
N SER A 222 49.64 36.22 -31.35
CA SER A 222 48.48 35.71 -32.14
C SER A 222 47.15 35.24 -31.50
N GLN A 223 46.07 35.93 -31.88
CA GLN A 223 44.64 35.60 -31.70
C GLN A 223 44.15 34.54 -32.73
N PRO A 224 42.93 33.96 -32.57
CA PRO A 224 41.73 34.63 -33.08
C PRO A 224 40.52 34.64 -32.12
N LYS A 225 39.57 35.49 -32.51
CA LYS A 225 38.35 35.97 -31.83
C LYS A 225 37.28 34.89 -31.65
N PHE A 226 36.54 34.94 -30.54
CA PHE A 226 35.13 34.57 -30.47
C PHE A 226 34.39 35.43 -29.42
N ASP A 227 33.09 35.50 -29.61
CA ASP A 227 32.18 36.59 -29.31
C ASP A 227 31.92 36.98 -27.85
N GLN A 228 31.33 38.17 -27.75
CA GLN A 228 30.99 38.97 -26.59
C GLN A 228 30.05 38.25 -25.60
N HIS A 229 30.49 38.10 -24.35
CA HIS A 229 29.61 37.93 -23.18
C HIS A 229 29.41 39.28 -22.47
N PRO A 230 28.18 39.67 -22.09
CA PRO A 230 27.98 40.86 -21.26
C PRO A 230 28.20 40.56 -19.76
N LYS A 231 29.19 41.28 -19.20
CA LYS A 231 29.26 41.89 -17.85
C LYS A 231 28.72 41.09 -16.66
N SER A 232 29.64 40.50 -15.89
CA SER A 232 29.45 40.14 -14.49
C SER A 232 29.50 41.38 -13.59
N ASN A 233 28.40 41.73 -12.92
CA ASN A 233 28.40 42.69 -11.82
C ASN A 233 28.81 41.99 -10.52
N ILE A 234 29.88 42.50 -9.93
CA ILE A 234 30.34 42.24 -8.56
C ILE A 234 29.34 42.90 -7.60
N TYR A 235 28.77 42.15 -6.66
CA TYR A 235 27.97 42.72 -5.57
C TYR A 235 28.77 42.78 -4.27
N ASN A 236 28.82 43.98 -3.71
CA ASN A 236 29.44 44.40 -2.47
C ASN A 236 28.45 44.18 -1.30
N PRO A 237 28.76 43.41 -0.25
CA PRO A 237 27.83 43.19 0.85
C PRO A 237 28.11 44.23 1.95
N TYR A 238 27.29 45.26 2.09
CA TYR A 238 26.92 45.92 3.36
C TYR A 238 26.19 47.24 3.05
N ASN A 239 24.86 47.21 3.12
CA ASN A 239 24.04 48.41 3.30
C ASN A 239 22.87 48.06 4.24
N PRO A 240 22.81 48.59 5.48
CA PRO A 240 21.80 48.23 6.45
C PRO A 240 20.62 49.23 6.39
N SER A 241 19.77 49.12 5.37
CA SER A 241 18.53 49.90 5.31
C SER A 241 17.51 49.37 4.29
N GLU A 242 17.20 48.07 4.29
CA GLU A 242 15.97 47.56 3.66
C GLU A 242 15.38 46.37 4.44
N PRO A 243 14.05 46.34 4.69
CA PRO A 243 13.43 45.26 5.44
C PRO A 243 13.38 43.95 4.62
N ALA A 244 13.83 42.87 5.25
CA ALA A 244 14.12 41.54 4.68
C ALA A 244 12.96 40.79 3.98
N TYR A 245 11.78 41.39 3.80
CA TYR A 245 10.64 40.74 3.16
C TYR A 245 10.61 40.88 1.63
N LYS A 246 11.39 41.79 1.03
CA LYS A 246 11.39 41.99 -0.44
C LYS A 246 12.37 41.11 -1.23
N VAL A 247 13.31 40.41 -0.58
CA VAL A 247 14.27 39.52 -1.27
C VAL A 247 13.74 38.09 -1.43
N TYR A 248 12.79 37.65 -0.61
CA TYR A 248 12.24 36.29 -0.68
C TYR A 248 11.14 36.07 -1.73
N SER A 249 10.60 37.13 -2.35
CA SER A 249 9.51 37.02 -3.33
C SER A 249 9.96 36.84 -4.78
N SER A 250 11.25 37.01 -5.11
CA SER A 250 11.74 36.96 -6.50
C SER A 250 12.42 35.64 -6.89
N MET A 251 12.73 34.76 -5.94
CA MET A 251 13.38 33.45 -6.20
C MET A 251 12.43 32.27 -6.36
N TYR A 252 11.12 32.45 -6.17
CA TYR A 252 10.10 31.43 -6.41
C TYR A 252 8.99 31.94 -7.32
N ARG A 253 9.34 32.36 -8.55
CA ARG A 253 8.36 32.23 -9.63
C ARG A 253 8.33 30.75 -10.01
N VAL A 254 7.40 30.02 -9.40
CA VAL A 254 6.95 28.74 -9.93
C VAL A 254 6.56 29.02 -11.38
N PRO A 255 7.22 28.42 -12.39
CA PRO A 255 6.75 28.56 -13.75
C PRO A 255 5.28 28.11 -13.75
N PRO A 256 4.36 28.85 -14.39
CA PRO A 256 2.99 28.40 -14.49
C PRO A 256 3.02 26.94 -15.00
N PRO A 257 2.19 26.04 -14.44
CA PRO A 257 2.15 24.66 -14.91
C PRO A 257 2.04 24.70 -16.43
N PRO A 258 2.80 23.87 -17.17
CA PRO A 258 2.77 23.89 -18.63
C PRO A 258 1.29 23.84 -19.05
N ARG A 259 0.84 24.92 -19.69
CA ARG A 259 -0.50 24.95 -20.26
C ARG A 259 -0.53 23.86 -21.31
N TYR A 260 -1.17 22.73 -20.99
CA TYR A 260 -1.45 21.65 -21.94
C TYR A 260 -2.48 22.15 -22.97
N THR A 261 -2.11 23.10 -23.83
CA THR A 261 -3.00 23.69 -24.83
C THR A 261 -3.01 22.95 -26.17
N HIS A 262 -2.42 21.74 -26.25
CA HIS A 262 -2.44 20.95 -27.48
C HIS A 262 -2.95 19.51 -27.35
N LEU A 263 -3.56 19.13 -26.23
CA LEU A 263 -4.36 17.91 -26.20
C LEU A 263 -5.80 18.29 -26.50
N LYS A 264 -6.20 18.15 -27.77
CA LYS A 264 -7.62 17.85 -28.06
C LYS A 264 -7.93 16.62 -27.21
N LYS A 265 -8.65 16.81 -26.09
CA LYS A 265 -9.09 15.73 -25.21
C LYS A 265 -9.92 14.79 -26.07
N LYS A 266 -9.29 13.75 -26.61
CA LYS A 266 -10.01 12.66 -27.26
C LYS A 266 -10.81 12.02 -26.14
N VAL A 267 -12.13 12.15 -26.18
CA VAL A 267 -13.01 11.53 -25.20
C VAL A 267 -12.78 10.03 -25.32
N LEU A 268 -12.10 9.45 -24.33
CA LEU A 268 -11.80 8.02 -24.32
C LEU A 268 -13.12 7.26 -24.16
N LYS A 269 -13.26 6.17 -24.93
CA LYS A 269 -14.44 5.31 -24.86
C LYS A 269 -14.53 4.68 -23.47
N VAL A 270 -15.70 4.75 -22.84
CA VAL A 270 -16.01 4.05 -21.58
C VAL A 270 -16.58 2.68 -21.93
N LEU A 271 -16.06 1.63 -21.29
CA LEU A 271 -16.54 0.26 -21.43
C LEU A 271 -17.29 -0.18 -20.15
N PRO A 272 -18.28 -1.08 -20.26
CA PRO A 272 -19.01 -1.59 -19.09
C PRO A 272 -18.11 -2.42 -18.16
N ASP A 273 -18.52 -2.54 -16.89
CA ASP A 273 -17.89 -3.44 -15.91
C ASP A 273 -17.89 -4.88 -16.47
N THR A 274 -16.76 -5.58 -16.29
CA THR A 274 -16.59 -6.96 -16.77
C THR A 274 -16.43 -7.92 -15.59
N PHE A 275 -17.20 -9.02 -15.58
CA PHE A 275 -17.10 -10.08 -14.59
C PHE A 275 -16.22 -11.22 -15.10
N ILE A 276 -15.28 -11.69 -14.27
CA ILE A 276 -14.29 -12.72 -14.61
C ILE A 276 -14.45 -13.90 -13.69
N ASN A 277 -14.61 -15.09 -14.27
CA ASN A 277 -14.72 -16.33 -13.54
C ASN A 277 -13.34 -16.94 -13.24
N PRO A 278 -13.23 -17.68 -12.13
CA PRO A 278 -12.02 -18.43 -11.84
C PRO A 278 -11.82 -19.56 -12.86
N ASP A 279 -10.57 -20.01 -13.04
CA ASP A 279 -10.17 -21.16 -13.88
C ASP A 279 -10.48 -21.06 -15.39
N VAL A 280 -11.07 -19.94 -15.85
CA VAL A 280 -11.31 -19.65 -17.27
C VAL A 280 -10.44 -18.48 -17.72
N ILE A 281 -9.63 -18.72 -18.76
CA ILE A 281 -8.80 -17.69 -19.36
C ILE A 281 -9.70 -16.65 -20.03
N THR A 282 -9.71 -15.43 -19.51
CA THR A 282 -10.58 -14.36 -20.01
C THR A 282 -9.78 -13.22 -20.61
N LYS A 283 -10.05 -12.89 -21.87
CA LYS A 283 -9.46 -11.74 -22.57
C LYS A 283 -10.23 -10.47 -22.21
N VAL A 284 -9.53 -9.43 -21.78
CA VAL A 284 -10.18 -8.20 -21.29
C VAL A 284 -9.47 -6.95 -21.82
N GLU A 285 -10.23 -6.03 -22.44
CA GLU A 285 -9.71 -4.79 -23.04
C GLU A 285 -9.51 -3.65 -22.02
N VAL A 286 -8.28 -3.38 -21.59
CA VAL A 286 -7.97 -2.42 -20.52
C VAL A 286 -7.38 -1.11 -21.07
N SER A 287 -7.49 -0.03 -20.29
CA SER A 287 -6.82 1.23 -20.62
C SER A 287 -5.31 1.04 -20.65
N ASN A 288 -4.66 1.53 -21.70
CA ASN A 288 -3.22 1.62 -21.81
C ASN A 288 -2.65 2.98 -21.36
N VAL A 289 -3.51 3.89 -20.91
CA VAL A 289 -3.16 5.24 -20.42
C VAL A 289 -3.42 5.36 -18.92
N ASP A 290 -4.64 4.97 -18.52
CA ASP A 290 -5.14 5.14 -17.16
C ASP A 290 -4.95 3.88 -16.32
N VAL A 291 -5.11 4.03 -15.00
CA VAL A 291 -5.11 2.90 -14.06
C VAL A 291 -6.41 2.11 -14.23
N ASN A 292 -6.28 0.77 -14.29
CA ASN A 292 -7.40 -0.16 -14.27
C ASN A 292 -7.50 -0.78 -12.88
N ARG A 293 -8.72 -0.94 -12.36
CA ARG A 293 -8.98 -1.58 -11.07
C ARG A 293 -9.50 -2.99 -11.31
N ILE A 294 -9.01 -3.96 -10.55
CA ILE A 294 -9.59 -5.29 -10.45
C ILE A 294 -10.12 -5.46 -9.03
N VAL A 295 -11.35 -5.93 -8.88
CA VAL A 295 -12.01 -6.14 -7.59
C VAL A 295 -12.30 -7.62 -7.43
N SER A 296 -11.70 -8.23 -6.43
CA SER A 296 -11.89 -9.62 -6.03
C SER A 296 -12.96 -9.71 -4.92
N PRO A 297 -13.76 -10.78 -4.87
CA PRO A 297 -14.68 -11.01 -3.76
C PRO A 297 -13.93 -11.39 -2.47
N GLU A 298 -12.75 -11.98 -2.61
CA GLU A 298 -11.87 -12.40 -1.51
C GLU A 298 -10.55 -11.64 -1.54
N PRO A 299 -9.84 -11.52 -0.40
CA PRO A 299 -8.50 -10.96 -0.38
C PRO A 299 -7.58 -11.64 -1.40
N ILE A 300 -6.94 -10.83 -2.23
CA ILE A 300 -5.92 -11.25 -3.18
C ILE A 300 -4.68 -11.60 -2.37
N LYS A 301 -4.21 -12.85 -2.54
CA LYS A 301 -2.99 -13.34 -1.90
C LYS A 301 -1.78 -12.95 -2.73
N ASP A 302 -1.85 -13.16 -4.04
CA ASP A 302 -0.75 -12.91 -4.96
C ASP A 302 -1.24 -12.54 -6.36
N ILE A 303 -0.38 -11.86 -7.12
CA ILE A 303 -0.58 -11.63 -8.55
C ILE A 303 0.71 -11.92 -9.30
N VAL A 304 0.65 -12.93 -10.17
CA VAL A 304 1.77 -13.34 -11.02
C VAL A 304 1.59 -12.73 -12.41
N TYR A 305 2.61 -12.05 -12.90
CA TYR A 305 2.61 -11.43 -14.22
C TYR A 305 4.03 -11.25 -14.75
N SER A 306 4.14 -11.13 -16.07
CA SER A 306 5.38 -10.81 -16.78
C SER A 306 5.78 -9.35 -16.59
N LYS A 307 6.78 -9.08 -15.73
CA LYS A 307 7.29 -7.72 -15.47
C LYS A 307 7.94 -7.08 -16.71
N GLU A 308 8.51 -7.90 -17.57
CA GLU A 308 9.15 -7.52 -18.83
C GLU A 308 8.18 -6.88 -19.84
N LYS A 309 6.87 -7.14 -19.71
CA LYS A 309 5.83 -6.59 -20.59
C LYS A 309 5.38 -5.17 -20.22
N GLY A 310 6.12 -4.48 -19.35
CA GLY A 310 5.86 -3.09 -18.98
C GLY A 310 4.55 -2.89 -18.21
N LEU A 311 4.12 -3.92 -17.47
CA LEU A 311 2.94 -3.88 -16.62
C LEU A 311 3.35 -3.57 -15.17
N MET A 312 2.70 -2.61 -14.54
CA MET A 312 2.79 -2.40 -13.09
C MET A 312 1.50 -2.88 -12.44
N VAL A 313 1.64 -3.68 -11.38
CA VAL A 313 0.51 -4.22 -10.62
C VAL A 313 0.74 -3.93 -9.14
N ASN A 314 -0.27 -3.38 -8.47
CA ASN A 314 -0.31 -3.23 -7.02
C ASN A 314 -1.63 -3.81 -6.51
N TYR A 315 -1.63 -4.59 -5.43
CA TYR A 315 -2.87 -5.13 -4.86
C TYR A 315 -2.91 -4.99 -3.33
N VAL A 316 -4.11 -4.75 -2.80
CA VAL A 316 -4.40 -4.62 -1.37
C VAL A 316 -5.77 -5.18 -1.07
N GLY A 317 -5.82 -6.14 -0.14
CA GLY A 317 -7.05 -6.82 0.25
C GLY A 317 -7.78 -7.33 -1.00
N LYS A 318 -9.00 -6.86 -1.21
CA LYS A 318 -9.86 -7.26 -2.33
C LYS A 318 -9.58 -6.53 -3.65
N ASN A 319 -8.60 -5.65 -3.74
CA ASN A 319 -8.40 -4.80 -4.92
C ASN A 319 -7.01 -4.97 -5.52
N ALA A 320 -6.93 -4.95 -6.84
CA ALA A 320 -5.70 -4.75 -7.58
C ALA A 320 -5.81 -3.55 -8.52
N PHE A 321 -4.68 -2.91 -8.79
CA PHE A 321 -4.55 -1.75 -9.65
C PHE A 321 -3.46 -2.04 -10.66
N ILE A 322 -3.79 -1.92 -11.93
CA ILE A 322 -2.92 -2.28 -13.04
C ILE A 322 -2.73 -1.08 -13.96
N LYS A 323 -1.48 -0.77 -14.29
CA LYS A 323 -1.11 0.31 -15.20
C LYS A 323 -0.01 -0.13 -16.14
N PHE A 324 -0.16 0.21 -17.42
CA PHE A 324 0.91 0.06 -18.41
C PHE A 324 1.90 1.22 -18.28
N VAL A 325 3.20 0.91 -18.29
CA VAL A 325 4.27 1.91 -18.27
C VAL A 325 4.28 2.63 -19.62
N ILE A 326 4.23 3.96 -19.57
CA ILE A 326 4.32 4.82 -20.76
C ILE A 326 5.76 5.32 -20.85
N LYS A 327 6.40 5.12 -21.99
CA LYS A 327 7.75 5.65 -22.23
C LYS A 327 7.62 7.02 -22.89
N ALA A 328 8.22 8.04 -22.29
CA ALA A 328 8.34 9.35 -22.91
C ALA A 328 9.58 9.37 -23.80
N ASN A 329 9.41 9.74 -25.06
CA ASN A 329 10.50 9.88 -26.01
C ASN A 329 11.15 11.27 -25.90
N PRO A 330 12.44 11.42 -26.27
CA PRO A 330 13.13 12.72 -26.22
C PRO A 330 12.48 13.82 -27.07
N ASP A 331 11.69 13.44 -28.08
CA ASP A 331 10.93 14.33 -28.96
C ASP A 331 9.60 14.83 -28.35
N GLY A 332 9.29 14.42 -27.12
CA GLY A 332 8.05 14.77 -26.43
C GLY A 332 6.85 13.90 -26.79
N THR A 333 7.05 12.84 -27.58
CA THR A 333 6.01 11.82 -27.86
C THR A 333 5.97 10.74 -26.78
N TYR A 334 4.91 9.94 -26.76
CA TYR A 334 4.71 8.87 -25.78
C TYR A 334 4.49 7.54 -26.49
N ASP A 335 5.27 6.53 -26.11
CA ASP A 335 5.09 5.15 -26.56
C ASP A 335 4.19 4.40 -25.58
N TYR A 336 3.04 3.98 -26.10
CA TYR A 336 2.05 3.21 -25.37
C TYR A 336 2.16 1.72 -25.70
N ILE A 337 2.11 0.89 -24.67
CA ILE A 337 2.13 -0.56 -24.83
C ILE A 337 0.86 -1.01 -25.58
N GLN A 338 1.06 -1.82 -26.62
CA GLN A 338 0.00 -2.44 -27.42
C GLN A 338 -0.06 -3.97 -27.24
N GLU A 339 1.00 -4.56 -26.67
CA GLU A 339 1.12 -6.01 -26.52
C GLU A 339 0.26 -6.53 -25.36
N PRO A 340 -0.49 -7.63 -25.55
CA PRO A 340 -1.23 -8.26 -24.48
C PRO A 340 -0.33 -8.80 -23.36
N SER A 341 -0.76 -8.59 -22.12
CA SER A 341 -0.08 -9.10 -20.92
C SER A 341 -0.96 -10.13 -20.21
N GLU A 342 -0.34 -11.23 -19.80
CA GLU A 342 -1.01 -12.27 -19.02
C GLU A 342 -0.84 -11.97 -17.53
N VAL A 343 -1.92 -12.13 -16.78
CA VAL A 343 -1.97 -11.88 -15.33
C VAL A 343 -2.74 -13.01 -14.66
N TYR A 344 -2.14 -13.61 -13.66
CA TYR A 344 -2.75 -14.61 -12.79
C TYR A 344 -3.03 -13.98 -11.43
N ILE A 345 -4.28 -13.97 -11.00
CA ILE A 345 -4.69 -13.42 -9.71
C ILE A 345 -5.02 -14.59 -8.80
N VAL A 346 -4.28 -14.73 -7.70
CA VAL A 346 -4.43 -15.81 -6.73
C VAL A 346 -5.17 -15.28 -5.52
N THR A 347 -6.31 -15.89 -5.21
CA THR A 347 -7.08 -15.62 -3.99
C THR A 347 -6.98 -16.81 -3.04
N GLN A 348 -7.70 -16.80 -1.92
CA GLN A 348 -7.71 -17.96 -1.02
C GLN A 348 -8.26 -19.22 -1.67
N ASP A 349 -9.26 -19.07 -2.53
CA ASP A 349 -10.11 -20.19 -2.97
C ASP A 349 -10.07 -20.41 -4.49
N ALA A 350 -9.40 -19.55 -5.25
CA ALA A 350 -9.41 -19.60 -6.71
C ALA A 350 -8.25 -18.85 -7.35
N VAL A 351 -7.93 -19.23 -8.60
CA VAL A 351 -6.98 -18.54 -9.48
C VAL A 351 -7.75 -18.00 -10.70
N TYR A 352 -7.52 -16.73 -11.04
CA TYR A 352 -8.11 -16.09 -12.21
C TYR A 352 -7.01 -15.84 -13.24
N THR A 353 -7.25 -16.25 -14.49
CA THR A 353 -6.29 -16.06 -15.58
C THR A 353 -6.83 -15.02 -16.55
N LEU A 354 -6.17 -13.86 -16.63
CA LEU A 354 -6.58 -12.75 -17.48
C LEU A 354 -5.54 -12.48 -18.56
N ILE A 355 -6.02 -12.27 -19.79
CA ILE A 355 -5.22 -11.71 -20.88
C ILE A 355 -5.65 -10.25 -21.05
N LEU A 356 -4.84 -9.33 -20.53
CA LEU A 356 -5.06 -7.90 -20.61
C LEU A 356 -4.66 -7.40 -21.99
N LYS A 357 -5.64 -6.94 -22.77
CA LYS A 357 -5.41 -6.30 -24.07
C LYS A 357 -5.37 -4.78 -23.90
N PRO A 358 -4.23 -4.11 -24.10
CA PRO A 358 -4.14 -2.66 -24.00
C PRO A 358 -4.98 -1.97 -25.07
N SER A 359 -5.67 -0.88 -24.72
CA SER A 359 -6.48 -0.08 -25.64
C SER A 359 -6.64 1.36 -25.17
N GLN A 360 -6.93 2.27 -26.11
CA GLN A 360 -7.15 3.70 -25.87
C GLN A 360 -8.58 3.95 -25.35
N VAL A 361 -8.87 3.39 -24.18
CA VAL A 361 -10.14 3.50 -23.45
C VAL A 361 -9.90 4.14 -22.09
N ALA A 362 -10.97 4.63 -21.45
CA ALA A 362 -10.86 5.17 -20.10
C ALA A 362 -10.51 4.04 -19.10
N GLY A 363 -9.84 4.40 -17.99
CA GLY A 363 -9.60 3.48 -16.88
C GLY A 363 -10.90 2.80 -16.42
N ARG A 364 -10.85 1.48 -16.20
CA ARG A 364 -12.05 0.68 -15.92
C ARG A 364 -11.90 -0.22 -14.71
N THR A 365 -13.06 -0.70 -14.23
CA THR A 365 -13.13 -1.71 -13.15
C THR A 365 -13.48 -3.09 -13.72
N ILE A 366 -12.68 -4.08 -13.36
CA ILE A 366 -12.90 -5.51 -13.64
C ILE A 366 -13.29 -6.16 -12.32
N ARG A 367 -14.31 -7.00 -12.31
CA ARG A 367 -14.77 -7.69 -11.10
C ARG A 367 -14.51 -9.18 -11.26
N LEU A 368 -13.83 -9.78 -10.29
CA LEU A 368 -13.72 -11.23 -10.21
C LEU A 368 -14.99 -11.76 -9.54
N SER A 369 -15.51 -12.87 -10.01
CA SER A 369 -16.64 -13.54 -9.37
C SER A 369 -16.13 -14.40 -8.20
N GLY A 370 -17.01 -14.89 -7.32
CA GLY A 370 -16.62 -15.81 -6.24
C GLY A 370 -15.96 -17.08 -6.76
N GLY A 371 -15.04 -17.67 -5.98
CA GLY A 371 -14.46 -18.98 -6.29
C GLY A 371 -15.56 -20.03 -6.47
N THR A 372 -15.43 -20.90 -7.46
CA THR A 372 -16.43 -21.92 -7.82
C THR A 372 -16.85 -22.75 -6.61
N LEU A 373 -15.91 -23.12 -5.72
CA LEU A 373 -16.20 -23.89 -4.51
C LEU A 373 -17.13 -23.16 -3.52
N LYS A 374 -16.95 -21.85 -3.28
CA LYS A 374 -17.82 -21.08 -2.38
C LYS A 374 -19.22 -20.87 -2.99
N LYS A 375 -19.29 -20.64 -4.30
CA LYS A 375 -20.56 -20.59 -5.03
C LYS A 375 -21.30 -21.92 -4.92
N ILE A 376 -20.60 -23.04 -5.15
CA ILE A 376 -21.12 -24.40 -4.98
C ILE A 376 -21.66 -24.57 -3.56
N GLN A 377 -20.87 -24.28 -2.52
CA GLN A 377 -21.30 -24.43 -1.12
C GLN A 377 -22.53 -23.56 -0.79
N ALA A 378 -22.56 -22.31 -1.25
CA ALA A 378 -23.69 -21.41 -1.02
C ALA A 378 -24.96 -21.89 -1.75
N ASN A 379 -24.83 -22.35 -3.00
CA ASN A 379 -25.93 -22.91 -3.77
C ASN A 379 -26.40 -24.25 -3.16
N GLU A 380 -25.48 -25.12 -2.76
CA GLU A 380 -25.78 -26.37 -2.07
C GLU A 380 -26.55 -26.09 -0.77
N ASN A 381 -26.11 -25.14 0.05
CA ASN A 381 -26.86 -24.72 1.24
C ASN A 381 -28.26 -24.18 0.89
N MET A 382 -28.38 -23.44 -0.21
CA MET A 382 -29.66 -22.88 -0.67
C MET A 382 -30.65 -23.94 -1.18
N PHE A 383 -30.16 -25.04 -1.75
CA PHE A 383 -30.96 -26.03 -2.47
C PHE A 383 -30.99 -27.42 -1.82
N SER A 384 -30.08 -27.76 -0.90
CA SER A 384 -29.96 -29.10 -0.28
C SER A 384 -31.24 -29.54 0.43
N GLN A 385 -31.94 -28.59 1.05
CA GLN A 385 -33.18 -28.85 1.79
C GLN A 385 -34.45 -28.84 0.92
N LEU A 386 -34.34 -28.54 -0.37
CA LEU A 386 -35.49 -28.45 -1.27
C LEU A 386 -35.67 -29.74 -2.08
N PRO A 387 -36.90 -30.26 -2.19
CA PRO A 387 -37.23 -31.29 -3.18
C PRO A 387 -36.90 -30.82 -4.61
N TYR A 388 -36.62 -31.77 -5.51
CA TYR A 388 -36.16 -31.49 -6.89
C TYR A 388 -37.03 -30.46 -7.63
N GLU A 389 -38.35 -30.63 -7.61
CA GLU A 389 -39.32 -29.74 -8.28
C GLU A 389 -39.31 -28.35 -7.65
N LYS A 390 -39.13 -28.26 -6.33
CA LYS A 390 -39.03 -26.98 -5.62
C LYS A 390 -37.77 -26.22 -5.98
N LYS A 391 -36.66 -26.91 -6.29
CA LYS A 391 -35.44 -26.28 -6.80
C LYS A 391 -35.71 -25.60 -8.14
N ILE A 392 -36.31 -26.32 -9.09
CA ILE A 392 -36.65 -25.80 -10.42
C ILE A 392 -37.60 -24.60 -10.34
N ILE A 393 -38.67 -24.70 -9.55
CA ILE A 393 -39.63 -23.60 -9.37
C ILE A 393 -38.93 -22.37 -8.78
N LYS A 394 -38.01 -22.55 -7.82
CA LYS A 394 -37.23 -21.46 -7.24
C LYS A 394 -36.35 -20.78 -8.29
N ILE A 395 -35.66 -21.55 -9.13
CA ILE A 395 -34.83 -21.04 -10.22
C ILE A 395 -35.65 -20.17 -11.19
N ILE A 396 -36.76 -20.71 -11.70
CA ILE A 396 -37.64 -19.99 -12.64
C ILE A 396 -38.15 -18.69 -12.00
N LYS A 397 -38.61 -18.74 -10.74
CA LYS A 397 -39.12 -17.56 -10.04
C LYS A 397 -38.05 -16.50 -9.80
N SER A 398 -36.83 -16.88 -9.45
CA SER A 398 -35.73 -15.94 -9.25
C SER A 398 -35.40 -15.20 -10.54
N VAL A 399 -35.32 -15.90 -11.68
CA VAL A 399 -35.05 -15.26 -12.97
C VAL A 399 -36.24 -14.40 -13.41
N TYR A 400 -37.46 -14.93 -13.34
CA TYR A 400 -38.67 -14.18 -13.73
C TYR A 400 -38.88 -12.89 -12.91
N LYS A 401 -38.54 -12.91 -11.62
CA LYS A 401 -38.64 -11.74 -10.73
C LYS A 401 -37.40 -10.85 -10.76
N ASN A 402 -36.36 -11.23 -11.51
CA ASN A 402 -35.05 -10.60 -11.48
C ASN A 402 -34.44 -10.52 -10.05
N ASP A 403 -34.73 -11.52 -9.22
CA ASP A 403 -34.20 -11.73 -7.86
C ASP A 403 -33.17 -12.87 -7.92
N ILE A 404 -32.09 -12.62 -8.67
CA ILE A 404 -31.05 -13.60 -8.96
C ILE A 404 -29.91 -13.46 -7.94
N PRO A 405 -29.57 -14.52 -7.18
CA PRO A 405 -28.45 -14.49 -6.24
C PRO A 405 -27.10 -14.24 -6.93
N ASP A 406 -26.21 -13.50 -6.26
CA ASP A 406 -24.82 -13.21 -6.72
C ASP A 406 -23.96 -14.47 -6.92
N THR A 407 -24.40 -15.61 -6.38
CA THR A 407 -23.73 -16.91 -6.51
C THR A 407 -24.02 -17.60 -7.84
N TRP A 408 -24.96 -17.08 -8.64
CA TRP A 408 -25.32 -17.62 -9.95
C TRP A 408 -24.56 -16.86 -11.03
N ASP A 409 -24.07 -17.58 -12.03
CA ASP A 409 -23.33 -16.99 -13.13
C ASP A 409 -24.28 -16.61 -14.27
N VAL A 410 -24.58 -15.31 -14.37
CA VAL A 410 -25.47 -14.74 -15.38
C VAL A 410 -24.65 -14.20 -16.54
N SER A 411 -25.01 -14.59 -17.75
CA SER A 411 -24.37 -14.12 -18.99
C SER A 411 -25.42 -13.68 -20.00
N HIS A 412 -25.09 -12.58 -20.71
CA HIS A 412 -25.93 -12.01 -21.76
C HIS A 412 -25.16 -12.08 -23.08
N PRO A 413 -25.63 -12.87 -24.06
CA PRO A 413 -24.96 -12.95 -25.36
C PRO A 413 -24.98 -11.57 -26.05
N GLN A 414 -23.81 -11.12 -26.53
CA GLN A 414 -23.70 -9.79 -27.16
C GLN A 414 -24.33 -9.76 -28.57
N ASN A 415 -24.33 -10.89 -29.29
CA ASN A 415 -24.92 -11.03 -30.62
C ASN A 415 -25.56 -12.41 -30.79
N PRO A 416 -26.67 -12.70 -30.09
CA PRO A 416 -27.33 -13.99 -30.19
C PRO A 416 -27.91 -14.16 -31.61
N LYS A 417 -27.48 -15.22 -32.30
CA LYS A 417 -28.11 -15.60 -33.58
C LYS A 417 -29.53 -16.08 -33.28
N PRO A 418 -30.58 -15.51 -33.91
CA PRO A 418 -31.93 -15.98 -33.70
C PRO A 418 -32.10 -17.42 -34.21
N ILE A 419 -32.78 -18.25 -33.42
CA ILE A 419 -33.12 -19.62 -33.77
C ILE A 419 -34.50 -19.60 -34.42
N ILE A 420 -34.58 -20.03 -35.67
CA ILE A 420 -35.85 -20.18 -36.38
C ILE A 420 -36.51 -21.45 -35.87
N LEU A 421 -37.70 -21.30 -35.29
CA LEU A 421 -38.56 -22.36 -34.80
C LEU A 421 -39.66 -22.67 -35.83
N PRO A 422 -40.35 -23.81 -35.70
CA PRO A 422 -41.56 -24.07 -36.48
C PRO A 422 -42.61 -22.96 -36.35
N ASN A 423 -43.56 -22.94 -37.27
CA ASN A 423 -44.70 -22.00 -37.27
C ASN A 423 -44.33 -20.51 -37.39
N GLY A 424 -43.13 -20.19 -37.91
CA GLY A 424 -42.71 -18.80 -38.11
C GLY A 424 -42.30 -18.08 -36.83
N LEU A 425 -42.07 -18.82 -35.73
CA LEU A 425 -41.54 -18.30 -34.49
C LEU A 425 -40.02 -18.14 -34.56
N THR A 426 -39.51 -17.13 -33.88
CA THR A 426 -38.08 -16.89 -33.74
C THR A 426 -37.75 -16.77 -32.26
N ALA A 427 -36.77 -17.56 -31.82
CA ALA A 427 -36.25 -17.52 -30.46
C ALA A 427 -34.88 -16.84 -30.42
N LYS A 428 -34.75 -15.77 -29.65
CA LYS A 428 -33.49 -15.06 -29.45
C LYS A 428 -33.05 -15.23 -28.00
N LEU A 429 -31.87 -15.84 -27.79
CA LEU A 429 -31.33 -16.03 -26.44
C LEU A 429 -30.96 -14.68 -25.83
N ILE A 430 -31.58 -14.34 -24.71
CA ILE A 430 -31.32 -13.08 -23.97
C ILE A 430 -30.34 -13.34 -22.83
N THR A 431 -30.61 -14.37 -22.03
CA THR A 431 -29.92 -14.61 -20.77
C THR A 431 -29.58 -16.08 -20.63
N THR A 432 -28.40 -16.38 -20.11
CA THR A 432 -28.04 -17.72 -19.64
C THR A 432 -27.57 -17.63 -18.21
N VAL A 433 -28.16 -18.45 -17.35
CA VAL A 433 -27.88 -18.53 -15.91
C VAL A 433 -27.32 -19.90 -15.61
N LYS A 434 -26.09 -19.95 -15.10
CA LYS A 434 -25.44 -21.18 -14.63
C LYS A 434 -25.43 -21.20 -13.10
N ILE A 435 -25.88 -22.32 -12.52
CA ILE A 435 -26.01 -22.47 -11.06
C ILE A 435 -25.10 -23.60 -10.60
N GLU A 436 -23.83 -23.25 -10.37
CA GLU A 436 -22.77 -24.17 -9.96
C GLU A 436 -23.18 -25.02 -8.74
N GLY A 437 -22.89 -26.33 -8.79
CA GLY A 437 -23.15 -27.26 -7.68
C GLY A 437 -24.58 -27.78 -7.58
N THR A 438 -25.49 -27.29 -8.43
CA THR A 438 -26.89 -27.76 -8.43
C THR A 438 -27.21 -28.70 -9.59
N GLY A 439 -26.33 -28.75 -10.60
CA GLY A 439 -26.58 -29.50 -11.83
C GLY A 439 -27.64 -28.87 -12.73
N PHE A 440 -28.04 -27.61 -12.49
CA PHE A 440 -29.02 -26.89 -13.31
C PHE A 440 -28.41 -25.68 -14.02
N ASN A 441 -28.91 -25.43 -15.22
CA ASN A 441 -28.78 -24.17 -15.93
C ASN A 441 -30.16 -23.67 -16.36
N LEU A 442 -30.27 -22.38 -16.63
CA LEU A 442 -31.46 -21.77 -17.22
C LEU A 442 -31.08 -20.92 -18.43
N LYS A 443 -31.86 -21.06 -19.51
CA LYS A 443 -31.79 -20.20 -20.69
C LYS A 443 -33.10 -19.44 -20.83
N GLU A 444 -33.00 -18.13 -21.04
CA GLU A 444 -34.12 -17.24 -21.28
C GLU A 444 -34.09 -16.77 -22.74
N TYR A 445 -35.20 -16.99 -23.44
CA TYR A 445 -35.37 -16.60 -24.83
C TYR A 445 -36.49 -15.58 -24.99
N GLU A 446 -36.25 -14.58 -25.83
CA GLU A 446 -37.29 -13.76 -26.44
C GLU A 446 -37.93 -14.55 -27.57
N ILE A 447 -39.24 -14.76 -27.51
CA ILE A 447 -40.00 -15.40 -28.58
C ILE A 447 -40.80 -14.33 -29.31
N THR A 448 -40.57 -14.26 -30.62
CA THR A 448 -41.27 -13.34 -31.53
C THR A 448 -41.90 -14.13 -32.68
N GLY A 449 -43.00 -13.61 -33.22
CA GLY A 449 -43.73 -14.22 -34.34
C GLY A 449 -44.09 -13.18 -35.38
N SER A 450 -44.08 -13.55 -36.66
CA SER A 450 -44.48 -12.65 -37.75
C SER A 450 -45.99 -12.39 -37.79
N THR A 451 -46.79 -13.34 -37.30
CA THR A 451 -48.24 -13.25 -37.16
C THR A 451 -48.66 -13.62 -35.73
N PRO A 452 -49.84 -13.17 -35.27
CA PRO A 452 -50.39 -13.60 -33.98
C PRO A 452 -50.61 -15.11 -33.93
N ILE A 453 -49.90 -15.79 -33.03
CA ILE A 453 -49.94 -17.25 -32.89
C ILE A 453 -50.13 -17.61 -31.42
N SER A 454 -50.99 -18.60 -31.16
CA SER A 454 -51.11 -19.21 -29.83
C SER A 454 -50.01 -20.25 -29.65
N ILE A 455 -49.33 -20.19 -28.51
CA ILE A 455 -48.21 -21.08 -28.18
C ILE A 455 -48.45 -21.78 -26.84
N SER A 456 -47.76 -22.90 -26.64
CA SER A 456 -47.74 -23.72 -25.44
C SER A 456 -46.32 -24.19 -25.15
N GLU A 457 -46.03 -24.60 -23.91
CA GLU A 457 -44.70 -25.08 -23.52
C GLU A 457 -44.23 -26.28 -24.37
N THR A 458 -45.16 -27.12 -24.84
CA THR A 458 -44.86 -28.28 -25.69
C THR A 458 -44.28 -27.90 -27.05
N ASP A 459 -44.57 -26.70 -27.55
CA ASP A 459 -44.03 -26.21 -28.83
C ASP A 459 -42.51 -25.95 -28.77
N PHE A 460 -41.96 -25.87 -27.55
CA PHE A 460 -40.56 -25.56 -27.28
C PHE A 460 -39.74 -26.77 -26.82
N LEU A 461 -40.30 -27.99 -26.91
CA LEU A 461 -39.56 -29.25 -26.74
C LEU A 461 -38.67 -29.52 -27.97
N ASN A 462 -37.74 -28.61 -28.24
CA ASN A 462 -36.85 -28.65 -29.39
C ASN A 462 -35.39 -28.78 -28.94
N THR A 463 -34.67 -29.75 -29.49
CA THR A 463 -33.25 -29.98 -29.18
C THR A 463 -32.33 -28.80 -29.53
N LYS A 464 -32.76 -27.91 -30.44
CA LYS A 464 -32.06 -26.66 -30.75
C LYS A 464 -32.13 -25.63 -29.62
N LEU A 465 -33.11 -25.73 -28.74
CA LEU A 465 -33.27 -24.85 -27.57
C LEU A 465 -32.60 -25.49 -26.34
N ALA A 466 -32.88 -26.76 -26.07
CA ALA A 466 -32.21 -27.56 -25.06
C ALA A 466 -32.31 -29.06 -25.38
N ARG A 467 -31.24 -29.82 -25.15
CA ARG A 467 -31.23 -31.28 -25.41
C ARG A 467 -32.05 -32.05 -24.38
N HIS A 468 -31.96 -31.69 -23.10
CA HIS A 468 -32.67 -32.37 -22.01
C HIS A 468 -33.34 -31.38 -21.04
N PRO A 469 -34.40 -30.66 -21.50
CA PRO A 469 -35.11 -29.73 -20.63
C PRO A 469 -35.72 -30.48 -19.44
N LYS A 470 -35.49 -29.95 -18.24
CA LYS A 470 -36.10 -30.41 -16.98
C LYS A 470 -37.38 -29.66 -16.68
N ALA A 471 -37.49 -28.42 -17.14
CA ALA A 471 -38.73 -27.64 -17.13
C ALA A 471 -38.71 -26.57 -18.21
N ILE A 472 -39.92 -26.21 -18.65
CA ILE A 472 -40.18 -25.13 -19.60
C ILE A 472 -41.28 -24.26 -18.97
N SER A 473 -41.14 -22.94 -19.07
CA SER A 473 -42.14 -21.98 -18.61
C SER A 473 -42.27 -20.84 -19.61
N LEU A 474 -43.50 -20.40 -19.85
CA LEU A 474 -43.82 -19.24 -20.68
C LEU A 474 -44.38 -18.10 -19.83
N THR A 475 -44.11 -16.85 -20.23
CA THR A 475 -44.73 -15.68 -19.60
C THR A 475 -46.10 -15.34 -20.20
N GLY A 476 -46.45 -15.94 -21.34
CA GLY A 476 -47.72 -15.74 -22.03
C GLY A 476 -47.96 -16.81 -23.09
N PHE A 477 -49.20 -16.91 -23.57
CA PHE A 477 -49.62 -17.95 -24.52
C PHE A 477 -49.93 -17.42 -25.93
N LYS A 478 -49.70 -16.13 -26.16
CA LYS A 478 -49.92 -15.48 -27.46
C LYS A 478 -48.67 -14.68 -27.82
N VAL A 479 -48.15 -14.91 -29.01
CA VAL A 479 -46.98 -14.20 -29.54
C VAL A 479 -47.38 -13.44 -30.78
N SER A 480 -46.89 -12.21 -30.90
CA SER A 480 -46.94 -11.44 -32.14
C SER A 480 -45.63 -10.68 -32.34
N LYS A 481 -45.56 -9.85 -33.38
CA LYS A 481 -44.38 -9.01 -33.64
C LYS A 481 -44.21 -7.92 -32.58
N ASP A 482 -45.32 -7.40 -32.07
CA ASP A 482 -45.35 -6.27 -31.15
C ASP A 482 -45.47 -6.73 -29.68
N GLU A 483 -45.85 -7.98 -29.45
CA GLU A 483 -46.00 -8.59 -28.13
C GLU A 483 -45.11 -9.85 -28.04
N PRO A 484 -43.82 -9.70 -27.67
CA PRO A 484 -42.93 -10.83 -27.45
C PRO A 484 -43.29 -11.55 -26.15
N VAL A 485 -43.04 -12.86 -26.13
CA VAL A 485 -43.18 -13.71 -24.94
C VAL A 485 -41.80 -14.20 -24.51
N TYR A 486 -41.57 -14.30 -23.21
CA TYR A 486 -40.34 -14.86 -22.67
C TYR A 486 -40.51 -16.34 -22.36
N LEU A 487 -39.54 -17.12 -22.81
CA LEU A 487 -39.45 -18.56 -22.61
C LEU A 487 -38.27 -18.84 -21.69
N LEU A 488 -38.55 -19.48 -20.55
CA LEU A 488 -37.53 -19.93 -19.60
C LEU A 488 -37.42 -21.45 -19.68
N ILE A 489 -36.22 -21.95 -19.97
CA ILE A 489 -35.92 -23.38 -20.03
C ILE A 489 -34.88 -23.70 -18.96
N VAL A 490 -35.23 -24.60 -18.04
CA VAL A 490 -34.27 -25.18 -17.09
C VAL A 490 -33.78 -26.51 -17.64
N ALA A 491 -32.47 -26.70 -17.76
CA ALA A 491 -31.86 -27.95 -18.21
C ALA A 491 -30.72 -28.40 -17.27
N GLY A 492 -30.22 -29.60 -17.52
CA GLY A 492 -29.12 -30.18 -16.74
C GLY A 492 -27.76 -29.57 -17.11
N GLU A 493 -26.82 -29.58 -16.16
CA GLU A 493 -25.42 -29.19 -16.41
C GLU A 493 -24.79 -30.15 -17.44
N GLY A 494 -24.36 -29.60 -18.58
CA GLY A 494 -23.91 -30.36 -19.77
C GLY A 494 -24.59 -29.94 -21.08
N ASP A 495 -25.74 -29.27 -21.02
CA ASP A 495 -26.47 -28.77 -22.20
C ASP A 495 -25.95 -27.41 -22.73
N ASN A 496 -24.71 -27.06 -22.40
CA ASN A 496 -24.05 -25.80 -22.76
C ASN A 496 -23.27 -25.88 -24.09
N GLU A 497 -23.36 -26.99 -24.83
CA GLU A 497 -22.73 -27.19 -26.15
C GLU A 497 -23.74 -27.30 -27.31
#